data_AF-A0A3E2CKZ1-F1
#
_entry.id   AF-A0A3E2CKZ1-F1
#
_cell.length_a   1.000
_cell.length_b   1.000
_cell.length_c   1.000
_cell.angle_alpha   90.00
_cell.angle_beta   90.00
_cell.angle_gamma   90.00
#
_symmetry.space_group_name_H-M   'P 1'
#
loop_
_entity.id
_entity.type
_entity.pdbx_description
1 polymer ?
#
loop_
_entity_poly.entity_id
_entity_poly.type
_entity_poly.pdbx_seq_one_letter_code
_entity_poly.pdbx_strand_id
1 'polypeptide(L)'
;MSSRDHESHKKLRQNLHKHWYSFAMPAVGKLVCALSRLLHHGGSALPGKVIESLDSGFLARTLAALPYGIVLISGTNGKTTTTRMVTSMLRDAGLNVFTNPTGSNFTRGVVAALAKTMPAFGTKLNADIAVLELDEAYAVHFVNQIKPRYSLLLNVMRDQLDRFGEIDTTAKLLSNVA
;
A
#
# COMPACT_ATOMS: atom_id res chain seq x y z
N MET A 1 -1.05 6.37 44.31
CA MET A 1 -1.70 6.02 43.02
C MET A 1 -0.86 6.62 41.91
N SER A 2 -0.15 5.80 41.13
CA SER A 2 0.98 6.24 40.30
C SER A 2 0.55 6.68 38.90
N SER A 3 1.25 7.66 38.35
CA SER A 3 1.15 8.19 36.99
C SER A 3 1.20 7.15 35.85
N ARG A 4 1.65 5.92 36.13
CA ARG A 4 1.68 4.78 35.19
C ARG A 4 0.28 4.21 34.87
N ASP A 5 -0.68 4.32 35.77
CA ASP A 5 -2.03 3.79 35.57
C ASP A 5 -2.84 4.69 34.60
N HIS A 6 -2.63 6.01 34.68
CA HIS A 6 -3.30 6.98 33.81
C HIS A 6 -2.87 6.88 32.34
N GLU A 7 -1.59 6.57 32.08
CA GLU A 7 -1.05 6.41 30.72
C GLU A 7 -1.50 5.09 30.07
N SER A 8 -1.61 4.02 30.88
CA SER A 8 -2.11 2.71 30.45
C SER A 8 -3.59 2.75 30.05
N HIS A 9 -4.43 3.45 30.82
CA HIS A 9 -5.85 3.65 30.47
C HIS A 9 -6.06 4.53 29.23
N LYS A 10 -5.18 5.51 28.98
CA LYS A 10 -5.24 6.36 27.77
C LYS A 10 -4.86 5.58 26.51
N LYS A 11 -3.81 4.73 26.59
CA LYS A 11 -3.41 3.81 25.51
C LYS A 11 -4.48 2.76 25.21
N LEU A 12 -5.13 2.20 26.24
CA LEU A 12 -6.24 1.27 26.05
C LEU A 12 -7.43 1.92 25.34
N ARG A 13 -7.86 3.11 25.77
CA ARG A 13 -8.97 3.85 25.12
C ARG A 13 -8.65 4.30 23.69
N GLN A 14 -7.41 4.71 23.42
CA GLN A 14 -6.96 5.02 22.05
C GLN A 14 -6.90 3.77 21.16
N ASN A 15 -6.50 2.61 21.70
CA ASN A 15 -6.52 1.35 20.96
C ASN A 15 -7.95 0.88 20.68
N LEU A 16 -8.87 0.95 21.64
CA LEU A 16 -10.28 0.58 21.46
C LEU A 16 -10.99 1.45 20.42
N HIS A 17 -10.75 2.77 20.41
CA HIS A 17 -11.29 3.65 19.37
C HIS A 17 -10.72 3.34 17.97
N LYS A 18 -9.42 3.05 17.84
CA LYS A 18 -8.79 2.68 16.57
C LYS A 18 -9.39 1.42 15.93
N HIS A 19 -9.84 0.47 16.75
CA HIS A 19 -10.36 -0.83 16.27
C HIS A 19 -11.75 -0.70 15.63
N TRP A 20 -12.66 0.11 16.18
CA TRP A 20 -14.01 0.27 15.61
C TRP A 20 -14.01 1.05 14.29
N TYR A 21 -13.18 2.09 14.15
CA TYR A 21 -13.03 2.80 12.86
C TYR A 21 -12.45 1.89 11.77
N SER A 22 -11.53 0.99 12.13
CA SER A 22 -10.91 0.05 11.18
C SER A 22 -11.92 -0.85 10.48
N PHE A 23 -13.03 -1.22 11.16
CA PHE A 23 -14.07 -2.09 10.61
C PHE A 23 -14.94 -1.38 9.56
N ALA A 24 -15.21 -0.09 9.75
CA ALA A 24 -16.02 0.73 8.85
C ALA A 24 -15.19 1.43 7.75
N MET A 25 -13.86 1.48 7.89
CA MET A 25 -12.99 2.21 6.98
C MET A 25 -13.07 1.72 5.51
N PRO A 26 -13.18 0.41 5.22
CA PRO A 26 -13.44 -0.04 3.85
C PRO A 26 -14.76 0.47 3.26
N ALA A 27 -15.82 0.54 4.07
CA ALA A 27 -17.11 1.11 3.65
C ALA A 27 -16.97 2.60 3.31
N VAL A 28 -16.26 3.37 4.14
CA VAL A 28 -15.94 4.78 3.86
C VAL A 28 -15.15 4.90 2.57
N GLY A 29 -14.11 4.08 2.38
CA GLY A 29 -13.30 4.07 1.16
C GLY A 29 -14.12 3.76 -0.09
N LYS A 30 -15.05 2.79 -0.01
CA LYS A 30 -15.99 2.47 -1.10
C LYS A 30 -16.95 3.62 -1.40
N LEU A 31 -17.51 4.26 -0.39
CA LEU A 31 -18.41 5.40 -0.55
C LEU A 31 -17.69 6.57 -1.24
N VAL A 32 -16.47 6.88 -0.81
CA VAL A 32 -15.64 7.92 -1.44
C VAL A 32 -15.30 7.55 -2.89
N CYS A 33 -14.97 6.28 -3.17
CA CYS A 33 -14.75 5.81 -4.55
C CYS A 33 -16.02 5.87 -5.41
N ALA A 34 -17.20 5.64 -4.84
CA ALA A 34 -18.48 5.74 -5.55
C ALA A 34 -18.83 7.20 -5.85
N LEU A 35 -18.70 8.09 -4.86
CA LEU A 35 -18.96 9.52 -5.00
C LEU A 35 -17.98 10.18 -5.98
N SER A 36 -16.69 9.84 -5.93
CA SER A 36 -15.69 10.35 -6.89
C SER A 36 -16.01 9.96 -8.33
N ARG A 37 -16.57 8.76 -8.56
CA ARG A 37 -17.02 8.31 -9.89
C ARG A 37 -18.28 9.03 -10.34
N LEU A 38 -19.24 9.25 -9.43
CA LEU A 38 -20.48 9.97 -9.71
C LEU A 38 -20.22 11.44 -10.11
N LEU A 39 -19.19 12.05 -9.52
CA LEU A 39 -18.85 13.44 -9.74
C LEU A 39 -17.92 13.68 -10.96
N HIS A 40 -17.71 12.68 -11.82
CA HIS A 40 -16.85 12.75 -13.03
C HIS A 40 -15.44 13.34 -12.81
N HIS A 41 -14.94 13.33 -11.57
CA HIS A 41 -13.56 13.70 -11.28
C HIS A 41 -12.69 12.45 -11.39
N GLY A 42 -12.20 12.20 -12.62
CA GLY A 42 -11.40 11.04 -13.03
C GLY A 42 -9.99 10.92 -12.42
N GLY A 43 -9.80 11.34 -11.16
CA GLY A 43 -8.52 11.24 -10.46
C GLY A 43 -8.50 10.07 -9.47
N SER A 44 -7.72 9.02 -9.77
CA SER A 44 -7.50 7.85 -8.89
C SER A 44 -6.86 8.19 -7.52
N ALA A 45 -6.41 9.44 -7.32
CA ALA A 45 -5.69 9.89 -6.13
C ALA A 45 -6.58 10.44 -4.99
N LEU A 46 -7.78 10.96 -5.29
CA LEU A 46 -8.65 11.59 -4.29
C LEU A 46 -9.15 10.60 -3.21
N PRO A 47 -9.64 9.39 -3.57
CA PRO A 47 -10.06 8.42 -2.57
C PRO A 47 -8.89 7.95 -1.68
N GLY A 48 -7.71 7.77 -2.27
CA GLY A 48 -6.50 7.40 -1.54
C GLY A 48 -6.12 8.43 -0.49
N LYS A 49 -6.15 9.73 -0.83
CA LYS A 49 -5.84 10.83 0.08
C LYS A 49 -6.83 10.91 1.25
N VAL A 50 -8.13 10.70 1.00
CA VAL A 50 -9.16 10.73 2.04
C VAL A 50 -8.97 9.58 3.02
N ILE A 51 -8.77 8.35 2.53
CA ILE A 51 -8.56 7.18 3.40
C ILE A 51 -7.26 7.34 4.21
N GLU A 52 -6.18 7.78 3.58
CA GLU A 52 -4.90 8.04 4.25
C GLU A 52 -5.02 9.13 5.33
N SER A 53 -5.83 10.17 5.09
CA SER A 53 -6.09 11.22 6.09
C SER A 53 -6.94 10.75 7.26
N LEU A 54 -7.82 9.76 7.05
CA LEU A 54 -8.71 9.22 8.08
C LEU A 54 -8.05 8.09 8.88
N ASP A 55 -7.20 7.27 8.25
CA ASP A 55 -6.44 6.20 8.89
C ASP A 55 -5.16 5.90 8.14
N SER A 56 -4.11 6.64 8.50
CA SER A 56 -2.75 6.47 7.98
C SER A 56 -2.16 5.07 8.23
N GLY A 57 -2.71 4.32 9.20
CA GLY A 57 -2.26 2.96 9.50
C GLY A 57 -3.03 1.87 8.74
N PHE A 58 -4.09 2.21 8.01
CA PHE A 58 -4.96 1.23 7.35
C PHE A 58 -4.19 0.36 6.35
N LEU A 59 -3.39 0.99 5.49
CA LEU A 59 -2.60 0.32 4.46
C LEU A 59 -1.63 -0.68 5.09
N ALA A 60 -0.83 -0.22 6.05
CA ALA A 60 0.16 -1.04 6.74
C ALA A 60 -0.48 -2.24 7.45
N ARG A 61 -1.56 -2.03 8.22
CA ARG A 61 -2.24 -3.12 8.93
C ARG A 61 -2.88 -4.13 7.97
N THR A 62 -3.49 -3.65 6.89
CA THR A 62 -4.17 -4.53 5.92
C THR A 62 -3.17 -5.41 5.18
N LEU A 63 -2.06 -4.84 4.72
CA LEU A 63 -1.05 -5.59 3.98
C LEU A 63 -0.19 -6.48 4.89
N ALA A 64 0.07 -6.09 6.14
CA ALA A 64 0.80 -6.91 7.10
C ALA A 64 0.04 -8.18 7.53
N ALA A 65 -1.28 -8.22 7.32
CA ALA A 65 -2.11 -9.39 7.63
C ALA A 65 -2.06 -10.49 6.56
N LEU A 66 -1.36 -10.28 5.44
CA LEU A 66 -1.29 -11.23 4.34
C LEU A 66 -0.36 -12.41 4.69
N PRO A 67 -0.81 -13.68 4.53
CA PRO A 67 -0.04 -14.87 4.89
C PRO A 67 1.37 -14.93 4.27
N TYR A 68 1.49 -14.58 2.99
CA TYR A 68 2.76 -14.57 2.26
C TYR A 68 3.36 -13.16 2.10
N GLY A 69 2.73 -12.15 2.70
CA GLY A 69 3.21 -10.78 2.69
C GLY A 69 3.12 -10.10 1.33
N ILE A 70 4.14 -9.31 1.01
CA ILE A 70 4.15 -8.37 -0.11
C ILE A 70 5.38 -8.64 -0.98
N VAL A 71 5.16 -8.72 -2.29
CA VAL A 71 6.17 -8.63 -3.35
C VAL A 71 6.12 -7.21 -3.90
N LEU A 72 7.17 -6.43 -3.65
CA LEU A 72 7.33 -5.09 -4.22
C LEU A 72 8.13 -5.19 -5.52
N ILE A 73 7.64 -4.56 -6.60
CA ILE A 73 8.33 -4.49 -7.89
C ILE A 73 8.57 -3.02 -8.22
N SER A 74 9.84 -2.65 -8.42
CA SER A 74 10.25 -1.29 -8.75
C SER A 74 11.42 -1.25 -9.74
N GLY A 75 11.67 -0.09 -10.34
CA GLY A 75 12.68 0.14 -11.38
C GLY A 75 12.14 0.97 -12.55
N THR A 76 13.02 1.44 -13.42
CA THR A 76 12.66 2.42 -14.46
C THR A 76 11.77 1.82 -15.54
N ASN A 77 12.07 0.60 -15.97
CA ASN A 77 11.37 -0.09 -17.06
C ASN A 77 10.99 -1.52 -16.68
N GLY A 78 9.94 -2.01 -17.34
CA GLY A 78 9.52 -3.41 -17.24
C GLY A 78 8.68 -3.75 -16.01
N LYS A 79 8.40 -2.79 -15.12
CA LYS A 79 7.59 -3.00 -13.90
C LYS A 79 6.25 -3.68 -14.19
N THR A 80 5.42 -3.07 -15.05
CA THR A 80 4.10 -3.60 -15.42
C THR A 80 4.16 -5.01 -16.01
N THR A 81 5.12 -5.27 -16.90
CA THR A 81 5.28 -6.60 -17.51
C THR A 81 5.65 -7.62 -16.44
N THR A 82 6.64 -7.32 -15.60
CA THR A 82 7.05 -8.19 -14.49
C THR A 82 5.93 -8.42 -13.49
N THR A 83 5.19 -7.36 -13.10
CA THR A 83 4.02 -7.45 -12.21
C THR A 83 2.99 -8.42 -12.75
N ARG A 84 2.70 -8.37 -14.06
CA ARG A 84 1.74 -9.29 -14.70
C ARG A 84 2.27 -10.73 -14.72
N MET A 85 3.54 -10.93 -15.04
CA MET A 85 4.17 -12.27 -15.03
C MET A 85 4.13 -12.89 -13.63
N VAL A 86 4.61 -12.17 -12.61
CA VAL A 86 4.62 -12.63 -11.21
C VAL A 86 3.21 -12.91 -10.71
N THR A 87 2.26 -12.01 -11.00
CA THR A 87 0.86 -12.20 -10.61
C THR A 87 0.26 -13.44 -11.26
N SER A 88 0.54 -13.69 -12.56
CA SER A 88 0.05 -14.89 -13.26
C SER A 88 0.60 -16.15 -12.63
N MET A 89 1.92 -16.22 -12.42
CA MET A 89 2.58 -17.41 -11.85
C MET A 89 2.05 -17.74 -10.45
N LEU A 90 1.84 -16.74 -9.60
CA LEU A 90 1.31 -16.94 -8.25
C LEU A 90 -0.16 -17.39 -8.27
N ARG A 91 -0.97 -16.87 -9.20
CA ARG A 91 -2.36 -17.32 -9.38
C ARG A 91 -2.42 -18.74 -9.93
N ASP A 92 -1.55 -19.08 -10.88
CA ASP A 92 -1.43 -20.44 -11.42
C ASP A 92 -0.96 -21.44 -10.35
N ALA A 93 -0.20 -20.97 -9.35
CA ALA A 93 0.14 -21.73 -8.15
C ALA A 93 -1.01 -21.82 -7.11
N GLY A 94 -2.20 -21.30 -7.42
CA GLY A 94 -3.39 -21.38 -6.57
C GLY A 94 -3.54 -20.29 -5.52
N LEU A 95 -2.73 -19.21 -5.58
CA LEU A 95 -2.81 -18.11 -4.61
C LEU A 95 -3.79 -17.02 -5.03
N ASN A 96 -4.50 -16.46 -4.06
CA ASN A 96 -5.27 -15.23 -4.23
C ASN A 96 -4.34 -14.03 -4.20
N VAL A 97 -4.10 -13.42 -5.37
CA VAL A 97 -3.16 -12.31 -5.51
C VAL A 97 -3.88 -10.97 -5.58
N PHE A 98 -3.55 -10.08 -4.64
CA PHE A 98 -3.88 -8.66 -4.72
C PHE A 98 -2.81 -7.89 -5.50
N THR A 99 -3.21 -7.00 -6.40
CA THR A 99 -2.29 -6.12 -7.14
C THR A 99 -2.96 -4.78 -7.46
N ASN A 100 -2.16 -3.70 -7.57
CA ASN A 100 -2.65 -2.39 -7.99
C ASN A 100 -2.82 -2.33 -9.53
N PRO A 101 -3.80 -1.56 -10.05
CA PRO A 101 -3.97 -1.38 -11.49
C PRO A 101 -2.72 -0.77 -12.15
N THR A 102 -2.44 -1.16 -13.39
CA THR A 102 -1.38 -0.59 -14.22
C THR A 102 -1.48 0.94 -14.28
N GLY A 103 -0.33 1.63 -14.14
CA GLY A 103 -0.25 3.09 -14.13
C GLY A 103 -0.59 3.74 -12.79
N SER A 104 -0.88 2.94 -11.76
CA SER A 104 -1.19 3.38 -10.41
C SER A 104 0.01 3.16 -9.48
N ASN A 105 1.19 3.66 -9.90
CA ASN A 105 2.51 3.32 -9.35
C ASN A 105 2.88 4.12 -8.07
N PHE A 106 1.89 4.76 -7.47
CA PHE A 106 2.01 5.58 -6.28
C PHE A 106 1.31 4.88 -5.10
N THR A 107 1.74 5.16 -3.87
CA THR A 107 1.11 4.60 -2.66
C THR A 107 -0.40 4.82 -2.62
N ARG A 108 -0.87 5.98 -3.09
CA ARG A 108 -2.32 6.29 -3.20
C ARG A 108 -3.06 5.36 -4.15
N GLY A 109 -2.40 4.91 -5.20
CA GLY A 109 -2.92 3.93 -6.15
C GLY A 109 -3.21 2.57 -5.50
N VAL A 110 -2.31 2.14 -4.60
CA VAL A 110 -2.49 0.93 -3.78
C VAL A 110 -3.67 1.10 -2.82
N VAL A 111 -3.78 2.24 -2.15
CA VAL A 111 -4.89 2.53 -1.23
C VAL A 111 -6.24 2.52 -1.96
N ALA A 112 -6.32 3.13 -3.15
CA ALA A 112 -7.52 3.12 -3.96
C ALA A 112 -7.91 1.70 -4.42
N ALA A 113 -6.91 0.87 -4.75
CA ALA A 113 -7.14 -0.54 -5.10
C ALA A 113 -7.64 -1.36 -3.90
N LEU A 114 -7.08 -1.13 -2.71
CA LEU A 114 -7.55 -1.77 -1.47
C LEU A 114 -8.99 -1.39 -1.14
N ALA A 115 -9.35 -0.11 -1.24
CA ALA A 115 -10.71 0.34 -0.98
C ALA A 115 -11.76 -0.35 -1.87
N LYS A 116 -11.40 -0.65 -3.13
CA LYS A 116 -12.28 -1.37 -4.05
C LYS A 116 -12.41 -2.86 -3.70
N THR A 117 -11.31 -3.48 -3.27
CA THR A 117 -11.19 -4.94 -3.14
C THR A 117 -11.57 -5.43 -1.74
N MET A 118 -11.41 -4.59 -0.71
CA MET A 118 -11.78 -4.92 0.66
C MET A 118 -13.29 -5.19 0.77
N PRO A 119 -13.74 -6.08 1.66
CA PRO A 119 -15.16 -6.23 1.95
C PRO A 119 -15.74 -4.91 2.48
N ALA A 120 -17.05 -4.67 2.28
CA ALA A 120 -17.68 -3.43 2.74
C ALA A 120 -17.61 -3.27 4.27
N PHE A 121 -17.57 -4.39 4.97
CA PHE A 121 -17.39 -4.48 6.41
C PHE A 121 -16.32 -5.53 6.70
N GLY A 122 -15.35 -5.20 7.56
CA GLY A 122 -14.25 -6.09 7.92
C GLY A 122 -12.89 -5.43 7.81
N THR A 123 -11.85 -6.15 8.26
CA THR A 123 -10.48 -5.62 8.35
C THR A 123 -9.47 -6.44 7.56
N LYS A 124 -9.90 -7.56 6.95
CA LYS A 124 -9.03 -8.47 6.21
C LYS A 124 -9.25 -8.36 4.72
N LEU A 125 -8.15 -8.24 3.99
CA LEU A 125 -8.11 -8.39 2.55
C LEU A 125 -8.25 -9.88 2.22
N ASN A 126 -9.14 -10.22 1.29
CA ASN A 126 -9.26 -11.58 0.79
C ASN A 126 -8.15 -11.84 -0.26
N ALA A 127 -6.91 -11.99 0.23
CA ALA A 127 -5.73 -12.29 -0.57
C ALA A 127 -4.70 -13.03 0.29
N ASP A 128 -3.92 -13.88 -0.35
CA ASP A 128 -2.82 -14.62 0.27
C ASP A 128 -1.51 -13.84 0.18
N ILE A 129 -1.34 -13.07 -0.90
CA ILE A 129 -0.14 -12.27 -1.21
C ILE A 129 -0.50 -11.00 -1.98
N ALA A 130 0.29 -9.93 -1.78
CA ALA A 130 0.21 -8.71 -2.56
C ALA A 130 1.40 -8.61 -3.52
N VAL A 131 1.14 -8.29 -4.80
CA VAL A 131 2.17 -7.95 -5.79
C VAL A 131 1.95 -6.49 -6.18
N LEU A 132 2.85 -5.62 -5.72
CA LEU A 132 2.69 -4.16 -5.83
C LEU A 132 3.74 -3.58 -6.77
N GLU A 133 3.27 -2.85 -7.77
CA GLU A 133 4.10 -2.05 -8.66
C GLU A 133 4.21 -0.61 -8.13
N LEU A 134 5.42 -0.16 -7.81
CA LEU A 134 5.67 1.22 -7.39
C LEU A 134 6.85 1.83 -8.16
N ASP A 135 6.73 3.11 -8.50
CA ASP A 135 7.86 3.90 -8.98
C ASP A 135 8.88 4.10 -7.85
N GLU A 136 10.13 4.30 -8.20
CA GLU A 136 11.31 4.18 -7.34
C GLU A 136 11.25 5.11 -6.14
N ALA A 137 10.91 6.39 -6.37
CA ALA A 137 10.74 7.38 -5.31
C ALA A 137 9.65 6.96 -4.30
N TYR A 138 8.60 6.28 -4.76
CA TYR A 138 7.49 5.82 -3.92
C TYR A 138 7.77 4.48 -3.28
N ALA A 139 8.52 3.60 -3.95
CA ALA A 139 9.03 2.37 -3.38
C ALA A 139 9.89 2.66 -2.14
N VAL A 140 10.80 3.64 -2.22
CA VAL A 140 11.60 4.13 -1.07
C VAL A 140 10.72 4.56 0.10
N HIS A 141 9.70 5.37 -0.18
CA HIS A 141 8.79 5.83 0.88
C HIS A 141 7.97 4.67 1.46
N PHE A 142 7.52 3.76 0.61
CA PHE A 142 6.72 2.59 0.98
C PHE A 142 7.48 1.64 1.90
N VAL A 143 8.73 1.28 1.57
CA VAL A 143 9.56 0.35 2.37
C VAL A 143 9.92 0.89 3.76
N ASN A 144 9.88 2.21 3.95
CA ASN A 144 10.07 2.85 5.24
C ASN A 144 8.83 2.74 6.15
N GLN A 145 7.65 2.58 5.56
CA GLN A 145 6.38 2.45 6.28
C GLN A 145 5.92 1.00 6.42
N ILE A 146 6.16 0.19 5.39
CA ILE A 146 5.64 -1.16 5.23
C ILE A 146 6.77 -2.00 4.69
N LYS A 147 7.20 -3.02 5.44
CA LYS A 147 8.29 -3.90 5.03
C LYS A 147 7.76 -4.97 4.07
N PRO A 148 8.14 -4.96 2.78
CA PRO A 148 7.82 -6.06 1.89
C PRO A 148 8.57 -7.32 2.32
N ARG A 149 8.00 -8.48 2.04
CA ARG A 149 8.69 -9.76 2.25
C ARG A 149 9.68 -10.04 1.11
N TYR A 150 9.35 -9.56 -0.09
CA TYR A 150 10.17 -9.69 -1.28
C TYR A 150 10.21 -8.35 -2.01
N SER A 151 11.37 -8.00 -2.55
CA SER A 151 11.56 -6.81 -3.38
C SER A 151 12.29 -7.21 -4.66
N LEU A 152 11.70 -6.90 -5.82
CA LEU A 152 12.30 -7.05 -7.13
C LEU A 152 12.63 -5.66 -7.65
N LEU A 153 13.92 -5.36 -7.67
CA LEU A 153 14.46 -4.15 -8.26
C LEU A 153 14.95 -4.49 -9.66
N LEU A 154 14.33 -3.91 -10.68
CA LEU A 154 14.61 -4.22 -12.08
C LEU A 154 15.86 -3.48 -12.55
N ASN A 155 15.68 -2.54 -13.46
CA ASN A 155 16.72 -1.62 -13.92
C ASN A 155 16.51 -0.24 -13.29
N VAL A 156 17.59 0.55 -13.23
CA VAL A 156 17.53 1.95 -12.80
C VAL A 156 18.29 2.77 -13.82
N MET A 157 17.59 3.58 -14.61
CA MET A 157 18.19 4.52 -15.54
C MET A 157 18.45 5.87 -14.87
N ARG A 158 19.63 6.43 -15.16
CA ARG A 158 20.20 7.60 -14.46
C ARG A 158 19.40 8.89 -14.69
N ASP A 159 18.81 9.03 -15.86
CA ASP A 159 18.02 10.19 -16.31
C ASP A 159 16.69 10.37 -15.56
N GLN A 160 16.07 9.27 -15.09
CA GLN A 160 14.87 9.35 -14.25
C GLN A 160 15.20 9.62 -12.79
N LEU A 161 16.42 9.31 -12.33
CA LEU A 161 16.89 9.62 -10.97
C LEU A 161 17.22 11.11 -10.80
N ASP A 162 17.74 11.76 -11.83
CA ASP A 162 18.10 13.19 -11.82
C ASP A 162 16.88 14.10 -11.58
N ARG A 163 15.67 13.65 -11.94
CA ARG A 163 14.41 14.39 -11.69
C ARG A 163 13.97 14.38 -10.24
N PHE A 164 14.51 13.49 -9.39
CA PHE A 164 14.14 13.35 -7.99
C PHE A 164 15.25 13.76 -7.00
N GLY A 165 16.36 14.28 -7.51
CA GLY A 165 17.24 15.18 -6.75
C GLY A 165 18.59 14.62 -6.31
N GLU A 166 18.76 13.32 -6.01
CA GLU A 166 20.06 12.82 -5.55
C GLU A 166 20.31 11.35 -5.92
N ILE A 167 21.17 11.13 -6.92
CA ILE A 167 21.67 9.81 -7.35
C ILE A 167 22.34 9.08 -6.18
N ASP A 168 23.10 9.80 -5.34
CA ASP A 168 23.85 9.23 -4.22
C ASP A 168 22.96 8.74 -3.06
N THR A 169 21.75 9.28 -2.96
CA THR A 169 20.78 8.92 -1.92
C THR A 169 19.93 7.73 -2.36
N THR A 170 19.57 7.65 -3.64
CA THR A 170 18.72 6.56 -4.17
C THR A 170 19.46 5.23 -4.29
N ALA A 171 20.74 5.25 -4.71
CA ALA A 171 21.57 4.04 -4.76
C ALA A 171 21.81 3.44 -3.36
N LYS A 172 22.03 4.29 -2.34
CA LYS A 172 22.12 3.87 -0.93
C LYS A 172 20.80 3.41 -0.32
N LEU A 173 19.67 3.90 -0.82
CA LEU A 173 18.36 3.45 -0.38
C LEU A 173 18.00 2.08 -0.95
N LEU A 174 18.39 1.79 -2.19
CA LEU A 174 18.20 0.45 -2.78
C LEU A 174 19.09 -0.61 -2.11
N SER A 175 20.29 -0.26 -1.64
CA SER A 175 21.13 -1.18 -0.84
C SER A 175 20.61 -1.46 0.57
N ASN A 176 19.58 -0.74 1.03
CA ASN A 176 18.89 -1.02 2.30
C ASN A 176 17.57 -1.80 2.11
N VAL A 177 17.19 -2.07 0.86
CA VAL A 177 15.97 -2.82 0.48
C VAL A 177 16.29 -4.30 0.19
N ALA A 178 17.57 -4.65 0.04
CA ALA A 178 18.07 -6.00 -0.20
C ALA A 178 19.27 -6.31 0.72
#